data_AF-A0A7S4JUU0-F1
#
_entry.id   AF-A0A7S4JUU0-F1
#
_cell.length_a   1.000
_cell.length_b   1.000
_cell.length_c   1.000
_cell.angle_alpha   90.00
_cell.angle_beta   90.00
_cell.angle_gamma   90.00
#
_symmetry.space_group_name_H-M   'P 1'
#
loop_
_entity.id
_entity.type
_entity.pdbx_description
1 polymer ?
#
loop_
_entity_poly.entity_id
_entity_poly.type
_entity_poly.pdbx_seq_one_letter_code
_entity_poly.pdbx_strand_id
1 'polypeptide(L)'
;MKFPRAALLGLLASASLSDAAFRRSAFGFFSRPSSSSSSMVSLRGIVAPEPRERGAAPSRDRAGAFDDDINPRHRATEEEREEDEGEEEQERRHRKYRLLTNEEISTRLKTLAERYPSLCTLTSAQEAFGLPAASFTAGGTTDTVESCPYDHPRHDNHDNIFANHTPAAAPTATAAAGGGGGCKNWILTIEDSVAHPPGSTSWGELPEVFLSGALHGNERVGPTAVLEAAELILEAASCEALPRARGRNGGGEGDGKNAGGNAGDFGDGNANADASYARSSNPVFSPSDDEELRLARLCRSDQTRRGISPSYRQWLARLATTRRIVIVPATNALEYEMNVKREHDPNRDFPYHQTDPTKCMRTIAGRTINELFRNHMFQLSLTFHGVWRLWRTKTTAPASRV
;
A
#
# COMPACT_ATOMS: atom_id res chain seq x y z
N MET A 1 -47.19 37.03 -13.95
CA MET A 1 -47.88 37.01 -12.65
C MET A 1 -47.20 38.03 -11.73
N LYS A 2 -47.99 38.79 -10.95
CA LYS A 2 -47.61 40.01 -10.23
C LYS A 2 -47.21 39.75 -8.76
N PHE A 3 -46.08 40.37 -8.33
CA PHE A 3 -45.66 40.89 -6.98
C PHE A 3 -45.68 40.00 -5.70
N PRO A 4 -44.99 40.37 -4.58
CA PRO A 4 -43.93 41.39 -4.39
C PRO A 4 -42.70 40.97 -3.53
N ARG A 5 -41.73 41.90 -3.50
CA ARG A 5 -40.58 42.03 -2.57
C ARG A 5 -40.99 42.67 -1.22
N ALA A 6 -40.34 42.24 -0.13
CA ALA A 6 -40.02 43.01 1.09
C ALA A 6 -38.82 42.27 1.77
N ALA A 7 -37.62 42.82 1.93
CA ALA A 7 -37.17 43.91 2.82
C ALA A 7 -37.20 43.55 4.32
N LEU A 8 -36.01 43.25 4.90
CA LEU A 8 -35.69 43.61 6.28
C LEU A 8 -34.16 43.76 6.46
N LEU A 9 -33.74 44.99 6.78
CA LEU A 9 -32.51 45.33 7.52
C LEU A 9 -32.54 44.62 8.89
N GLY A 10 -31.48 44.38 9.65
CA GLY A 10 -30.09 44.82 9.69
C GLY A 10 -29.63 44.67 11.15
N LEU A 11 -28.36 44.40 11.40
CA LEU A 11 -27.68 44.78 12.64
C LEU A 11 -26.18 44.56 12.49
N LEU A 12 -25.47 45.69 12.42
CA LEU A 12 -24.03 45.82 12.58
C LEU A 12 -23.72 45.83 14.08
N ALA A 13 -22.70 45.07 14.48
CA ALA A 13 -21.96 45.34 15.71
C ALA A 13 -20.46 45.23 15.41
N SER A 14 -19.82 46.37 15.51
CA SER A 14 -18.40 46.65 15.47
C SER A 14 -17.65 46.11 16.69
N ALA A 15 -16.45 45.58 16.50
CA ALA A 15 -15.37 45.70 17.47
C ALA A 15 -14.02 45.79 16.74
N SER A 16 -13.18 46.67 17.26
CA SER A 16 -12.03 47.32 16.64
C SER A 16 -10.70 46.76 17.16
N LEU A 17 -9.72 46.77 16.25
CA LEU A 17 -8.25 46.85 16.38
C LEU A 17 -7.52 46.64 17.72
N SER A 18 -6.47 45.82 17.63
CA SER A 18 -5.06 46.10 18.03
C SER A 18 -4.20 44.94 17.48
N ASP A 19 -3.39 45.07 16.42
CA ASP A 19 -2.11 45.78 16.24
C ASP A 19 -0.91 45.22 17.06
N ALA A 20 0.28 45.25 16.43
CA ALA A 20 1.62 44.71 16.79
C ALA A 20 2.03 43.41 16.06
N ALA A 21 2.68 43.44 14.89
CA ALA A 21 4.08 43.84 14.59
C ALA A 21 5.17 42.80 14.96
N PHE A 22 5.74 42.12 13.95
CA PHE A 22 7.18 41.83 13.91
C PHE A 22 7.72 41.70 12.47
N ARG A 23 8.95 42.19 12.29
CA ARG A 23 9.66 42.65 11.07
C ARG A 23 10.12 41.50 10.15
N ARG A 24 10.02 41.61 8.81
CA ARG A 24 10.96 42.19 7.81
C ARG A 24 12.45 41.82 7.98
N SER A 25 12.97 41.01 7.05
CA SER A 25 14.26 41.11 6.28
C SER A 25 14.46 39.76 5.56
N ALA A 26 14.91 39.61 4.32
CA ALA A 26 15.56 40.50 3.36
C ALA A 26 15.23 40.06 1.91
N PHE A 27 15.07 41.05 1.03
CA PHE A 27 15.03 40.90 -0.41
C PHE A 27 16.46 40.78 -0.95
N GLY A 28 16.76 39.72 -1.69
CA GLY A 28 17.92 39.61 -2.56
C GLY A 28 17.46 39.52 -4.01
N PHE A 29 17.62 40.62 -4.74
CA PHE A 29 17.50 40.70 -6.19
C PHE A 29 18.61 39.85 -6.84
N PHE A 30 18.27 38.93 -7.74
CA PHE A 30 19.16 38.54 -8.82
C PHE A 30 18.39 38.33 -10.11
N SER A 31 18.84 39.06 -11.13
CA SER A 31 18.29 39.14 -12.48
C SER A 31 18.33 37.81 -13.22
N ARG A 32 17.31 37.59 -14.05
CA ARG A 32 17.23 36.52 -15.07
C ARG A 32 18.45 36.55 -16.00
N PRO A 33 18.82 35.38 -16.54
CA PRO A 33 18.87 35.29 -17.98
C PRO A 33 17.93 34.21 -18.53
N SER A 34 17.27 34.58 -19.61
CA SER A 34 16.54 33.73 -20.53
C SER A 34 17.51 32.90 -21.36
N SER A 35 17.36 31.57 -21.32
CA SER A 35 17.68 30.71 -22.47
C SER A 35 17.04 29.34 -22.27
N SER A 36 16.18 28.99 -23.21
CA SER A 36 15.64 27.67 -23.46
C SER A 36 16.75 26.67 -23.75
N SER A 37 16.86 25.62 -22.93
CA SER A 37 17.47 24.36 -23.35
C SER A 37 16.84 23.22 -22.55
N SER A 38 16.10 22.35 -23.25
CA SER A 38 15.68 21.05 -22.71
C SER A 38 16.93 20.21 -22.43
N SER A 39 17.29 20.08 -21.15
CA SER A 39 18.37 19.19 -20.73
C SER A 39 17.84 17.77 -20.57
N MET A 40 18.22 16.88 -21.50
CA MET A 40 18.13 15.44 -21.32
C MET A 40 19.05 15.02 -20.16
N VAL A 41 18.48 14.45 -19.10
CA VAL A 41 19.27 13.73 -18.10
C VAL A 41 19.35 12.27 -18.55
N SER A 42 20.45 11.93 -19.24
CA SER A 42 20.84 10.55 -19.49
C SER A 42 21.53 10.01 -18.24
N LEU A 43 20.84 9.16 -17.48
CA LEU A 43 21.47 8.37 -16.42
C LEU A 43 22.30 7.27 -17.09
N ARG A 44 23.57 7.56 -17.39
CA ARG A 44 24.60 6.52 -17.55
C ARG A 44 24.84 5.88 -16.19
N GLY A 45 24.82 4.55 -16.17
CA GLY A 45 24.93 3.74 -14.96
C GLY A 45 26.16 4.11 -14.13
N ILE A 46 25.91 4.37 -12.85
CA ILE A 46 26.93 4.36 -11.82
C ILE A 46 27.28 2.89 -11.59
N VAL A 47 28.37 2.45 -12.20
CA VAL A 47 29.02 1.19 -11.85
C VAL A 47 29.66 1.42 -10.48
N ALA A 48 29.22 0.66 -9.47
CA ALA A 48 29.86 0.67 -8.16
C ALA A 48 31.32 0.19 -8.31
N PRO A 49 32.31 0.90 -7.75
CA PRO A 49 33.68 0.40 -7.74
C PRO A 49 33.77 -0.85 -6.87
N GLU A 50 34.34 -1.92 -7.42
CA GLU A 50 34.66 -3.12 -6.65
C GLU A 50 35.61 -2.79 -5.48
N PRO A 51 35.42 -3.43 -4.31
CA PRO A 51 36.37 -3.32 -3.22
C PRO A 51 37.68 -4.03 -3.60
N ARG A 52 38.76 -3.26 -3.76
CA ARG A 52 40.13 -3.78 -3.81
C ARG A 52 40.49 -4.34 -2.43
N GLU A 53 40.38 -5.65 -2.28
CA GLU A 53 41.02 -6.37 -1.17
C GLU A 53 42.54 -6.39 -1.39
N ARG A 54 43.27 -5.65 -0.56
CA ARG A 54 44.69 -5.87 -0.31
C ARG A 54 44.81 -6.70 0.96
N GLY A 55 44.79 -8.02 0.81
CA GLY A 55 45.14 -8.97 1.86
C GLY A 55 46.53 -9.54 1.62
N ALA A 56 47.44 -9.33 2.57
CA ALA A 56 48.79 -9.86 2.57
C ALA A 56 48.81 -11.40 2.59
N ALA A 57 49.71 -11.99 1.82
CA ALA A 57 49.94 -13.43 1.77
C ALA A 57 50.57 -13.94 3.08
N PRO A 58 50.01 -14.99 3.72
CA PRO A 58 50.75 -15.76 4.72
C PRO A 58 51.69 -16.76 4.03
N SER A 59 52.95 -16.76 4.47
CA SER A 59 53.99 -17.72 4.10
C SER A 59 53.59 -19.14 4.47
N ARG A 60 53.48 -20.01 3.46
CA ARG A 60 53.31 -21.46 3.60
C ARG A 60 54.65 -22.12 3.86
N ASP A 61 54.92 -22.46 5.12
CA ASP A 61 55.89 -23.48 5.51
C ASP A 61 55.18 -24.56 6.32
N ARG A 62 54.80 -25.65 5.66
CA ARG A 62 55.01 -27.03 6.15
C ARG A 62 54.44 -28.03 5.15
N ALA A 63 55.37 -28.71 4.48
CA ALA A 63 55.13 -29.97 3.80
C ALA A 63 54.76 -31.05 4.84
N GLY A 64 53.57 -31.59 4.70
CA GLY A 64 53.16 -32.87 5.26
C GLY A 64 52.44 -33.61 4.14
N ALA A 65 53.18 -34.48 3.44
CA ALA A 65 52.63 -35.36 2.42
C ALA A 65 51.75 -36.40 3.13
N PHE A 66 50.44 -36.26 3.00
CA PHE A 66 49.48 -37.32 3.22
C PHE A 66 48.93 -37.66 1.82
N ASP A 67 49.33 -38.82 1.32
CA ASP A 67 48.76 -39.44 0.11
C ASP A 67 47.34 -39.88 0.43
N ASP A 68 46.38 -38.99 0.24
CA ASP A 68 44.97 -39.37 0.15
C ASP A 68 44.65 -39.69 -1.31
N ASP A 69 44.64 -41.00 -1.61
CA ASP A 69 44.04 -41.62 -2.79
C ASP A 69 42.52 -41.34 -2.80
N ILE A 70 42.14 -40.09 -3.06
CA ILE A 70 40.73 -39.71 -3.22
C ILE A 70 40.28 -40.15 -4.61
N ASN A 71 39.45 -41.18 -4.60
CA ASN A 71 38.81 -41.78 -5.77
C ASN A 71 38.11 -40.70 -6.64
N PRO A 72 38.57 -40.44 -7.87
CA PRO A 72 38.03 -39.38 -8.74
C PRO A 72 36.56 -39.58 -9.14
N ARG A 73 35.96 -40.73 -8.83
CA ARG A 73 34.52 -40.99 -9.09
C ARG A 73 33.56 -40.29 -8.13
N HIS A 74 33.99 -39.86 -6.95
CA HIS A 74 33.10 -39.16 -6.00
C HIS A 74 32.96 -37.66 -6.28
N ARG A 75 33.93 -37.05 -7.00
CA ARG A 75 33.90 -35.62 -7.29
C ARG A 75 32.90 -35.26 -8.41
N ALA A 76 32.73 -36.14 -9.40
CA ALA A 76 31.79 -35.91 -10.50
C ALA A 76 30.33 -35.85 -10.03
N THR A 77 29.97 -36.56 -8.96
CA THR A 77 28.58 -36.61 -8.47
C THR A 77 28.16 -35.41 -7.61
N GLU A 78 29.12 -34.67 -7.03
CA GLU A 78 28.79 -33.47 -6.25
C GLU A 78 28.63 -32.24 -7.15
N GLU A 79 29.47 -32.08 -8.17
CA GLU A 79 29.36 -30.97 -9.14
C GLU A 79 28.05 -31.08 -9.96
N GLU A 80 27.69 -32.27 -10.44
CA GLU A 80 26.41 -32.49 -11.14
C GLU A 80 25.19 -32.20 -10.25
N ARG A 81 25.30 -32.42 -8.93
CA ARG A 81 24.22 -32.15 -7.98
C ARG A 81 24.05 -30.66 -7.68
N GLU A 82 25.15 -29.90 -7.61
CA GLU A 82 25.10 -28.45 -7.41
C GLU A 82 24.51 -27.72 -8.64
N GLU A 83 24.72 -28.24 -9.85
CA GLU A 83 24.13 -27.70 -11.08
C GLU A 83 22.61 -27.90 -11.12
N ASP A 84 22.11 -29.09 -10.76
CA ASP A 84 20.67 -29.39 -10.73
C ASP A 84 19.91 -28.54 -9.69
N GLU A 85 20.48 -28.35 -8.48
CA GLU A 85 19.85 -27.51 -7.43
C GLU A 85 19.76 -26.03 -7.87
N GLY A 86 20.71 -25.56 -8.69
CA GLY A 86 20.73 -24.20 -9.24
C GLY A 86 19.63 -23.94 -10.30
N GLU A 87 19.40 -24.89 -11.20
CA GLU A 87 18.37 -24.76 -12.24
C GLU A 87 16.96 -24.77 -11.65
N GLU A 88 16.68 -25.65 -10.69
CA GLU A 88 15.37 -25.69 -10.02
C GLU A 88 15.10 -24.39 -9.25
N GLU A 89 16.12 -23.85 -8.54
CA GLU A 89 15.97 -22.55 -7.88
C GLU A 89 15.73 -21.42 -8.88
N GLN A 90 16.44 -21.40 -10.01
CA GLN A 90 16.25 -20.40 -11.05
C GLN A 90 14.85 -20.49 -11.67
N GLU A 91 14.36 -21.70 -11.96
CA GLU A 91 13.00 -21.89 -12.47
C GLU A 91 11.96 -21.46 -11.43
N ARG A 92 12.17 -21.77 -10.14
CA ARG A 92 11.33 -21.30 -9.04
C ARG A 92 11.31 -19.77 -8.95
N ARG A 93 12.45 -19.11 -9.17
CA ARG A 93 12.55 -17.64 -9.23
C ARG A 93 11.83 -17.08 -10.45
N HIS A 94 11.94 -17.71 -11.62
CA HIS A 94 11.22 -17.29 -12.83
C HIS A 94 9.70 -17.49 -12.71
N ARG A 95 9.26 -18.61 -12.12
CA ARG A 95 7.84 -18.86 -11.82
C ARG A 95 7.26 -17.82 -10.85
N LYS A 96 8.08 -17.28 -9.94
CA LYS A 96 7.66 -16.22 -9.02
C LYS A 96 7.35 -14.90 -9.74
N TYR A 97 8.12 -14.52 -10.75
CA TYR A 97 8.00 -13.20 -11.41
C TYR A 97 7.31 -13.26 -12.78
N ARG A 98 6.21 -14.01 -12.88
CA ARG A 98 5.37 -14.05 -14.08
C ARG A 98 4.29 -12.97 -14.07
N LEU A 99 3.72 -12.71 -15.25
CA LEU A 99 2.53 -11.86 -15.38
C LEU A 99 1.36 -12.51 -14.65
N LEU A 100 0.65 -11.73 -13.85
CA LEU A 100 -0.46 -12.21 -13.04
C LEU A 100 -1.78 -12.14 -13.81
N THR A 101 -2.71 -13.05 -13.56
CA THR A 101 -4.12 -12.92 -13.97
C THR A 101 -4.88 -12.01 -12.98
N ASN A 102 -6.10 -11.56 -13.30
CA ASN A 102 -6.88 -10.81 -12.31
C ASN A 102 -7.24 -11.66 -11.08
N GLU A 103 -7.50 -12.96 -11.28
CA GLU A 103 -7.74 -13.90 -10.17
C GLU A 103 -6.53 -13.96 -9.23
N GLU A 104 -5.33 -14.05 -9.78
CA GLU A 104 -4.10 -14.09 -8.99
C GLU A 104 -3.84 -12.76 -8.28
N ILE A 105 -4.11 -11.63 -8.94
CA ILE A 105 -4.02 -10.31 -8.33
C ILE A 105 -4.99 -10.22 -7.14
N SER A 106 -6.27 -10.53 -7.32
CA SER A 106 -7.27 -10.42 -6.26
C SER A 106 -7.00 -11.39 -5.11
N THR A 107 -6.59 -12.61 -5.41
CA THR A 107 -6.19 -13.61 -4.41
C THR A 107 -5.01 -13.14 -3.58
N ARG A 108 -3.94 -12.65 -4.23
CA ARG A 108 -2.75 -12.14 -3.52
C ARG A 108 -3.08 -10.91 -2.67
N LEU A 109 -3.90 -9.99 -3.18
CA LEU A 109 -4.34 -8.82 -2.41
C LEU A 109 -5.09 -9.22 -1.14
N LYS A 110 -6.04 -10.18 -1.24
CA LYS A 110 -6.77 -10.72 -0.08
C LYS A 110 -5.80 -11.36 0.92
N THR A 111 -4.87 -12.19 0.45
CA THR A 111 -3.83 -12.79 1.29
C THR A 111 -2.97 -11.75 2.00
N LEU A 112 -2.59 -10.66 1.32
CA LEU A 112 -1.82 -9.57 1.95
C LEU A 112 -2.62 -8.87 3.05
N ALA A 113 -3.90 -8.55 2.80
CA ALA A 113 -4.77 -7.93 3.79
C ALA A 113 -5.01 -8.83 5.01
N GLU A 114 -5.20 -10.13 4.80
CA GLU A 114 -5.35 -11.12 5.87
C GLU A 114 -4.05 -11.31 6.67
N ARG A 115 -2.90 -11.31 5.99
CA ARG A 115 -1.59 -11.52 6.62
C ARG A 115 -1.11 -10.29 7.41
N TYR A 116 -1.45 -9.08 6.94
CA TYR A 116 -0.97 -7.82 7.52
C TYR A 116 -2.11 -6.86 7.89
N PRO A 117 -3.08 -7.27 8.74
CA PRO A 117 -4.28 -6.49 9.01
C PRO A 117 -4.01 -5.17 9.73
N SER A 118 -2.86 -5.03 10.40
CA SER A 118 -2.44 -3.78 11.05
C SER A 118 -1.70 -2.82 10.12
N LEU A 119 -1.25 -3.28 8.95
CA LEU A 119 -0.44 -2.51 8.01
C LEU A 119 -1.13 -2.25 6.67
N CYS A 120 -2.25 -2.91 6.38
CA CYS A 120 -3.01 -2.62 5.18
C CYS A 120 -4.50 -2.97 5.29
N THR A 121 -5.28 -2.31 4.45
CA THR A 121 -6.69 -2.59 4.23
C THR A 121 -6.93 -2.83 2.74
N LEU A 122 -7.90 -3.69 2.41
CA LEU A 122 -8.29 -4.00 1.05
C LEU A 122 -9.77 -3.64 0.87
N THR A 123 -10.06 -2.92 -0.21
CA THR A 123 -11.42 -2.64 -0.67
C THR A 123 -11.47 -2.70 -2.20
N SER A 124 -12.62 -2.48 -2.79
CA SER A 124 -12.77 -2.26 -4.23
C SER A 124 -13.40 -0.90 -4.48
N ALA A 125 -13.17 -0.32 -5.67
CA ALA A 125 -13.82 0.93 -6.06
C ALA A 125 -15.36 0.78 -6.10
N GLN A 126 -15.85 -0.43 -6.34
CA GLN A 126 -17.26 -0.79 -6.30
C GLN A 126 -17.82 -0.64 -4.89
N GLU A 127 -17.14 -1.20 -3.88
CA GLU A 127 -17.54 -1.13 -2.48
C GLU A 127 -17.33 0.28 -1.89
N ALA A 128 -16.18 0.90 -2.15
CA ALA A 128 -15.82 2.19 -1.57
C ALA A 128 -16.63 3.36 -2.15
N PHE A 129 -16.98 3.32 -3.43
CA PHE A 129 -17.57 4.47 -4.14
C PHE A 129 -18.90 4.16 -4.84
N GLY A 130 -19.44 2.94 -4.69
CA GLY A 130 -20.67 2.54 -5.36
C GLY A 130 -20.57 2.51 -6.88
N LEU A 131 -19.35 2.35 -7.43
CA LEU A 131 -19.16 2.21 -8.88
C LEU A 131 -19.67 0.84 -9.36
N PRO A 132 -20.17 0.72 -10.59
CA PRO A 132 -20.46 -0.59 -11.14
C PRO A 132 -19.15 -1.37 -11.39
N ALA A 133 -19.22 -2.70 -11.32
CA ALA A 133 -18.12 -3.55 -11.74
C ALA A 133 -17.85 -3.35 -13.24
N ALA A 134 -16.59 -3.52 -13.66
CA ALA A 134 -16.25 -3.44 -15.06
C ALA A 134 -16.74 -4.71 -15.77
N SER A 135 -17.84 -4.59 -16.52
CA SER A 135 -18.44 -5.71 -17.25
C SER A 135 -18.75 -5.33 -18.69
N PHE A 136 -18.99 -6.34 -19.52
CA PHE A 136 -19.45 -6.16 -20.89
C PHE A 136 -20.94 -6.45 -20.96
N THR A 137 -21.75 -5.41 -21.17
CA THR A 137 -23.14 -5.58 -21.60
C THR A 137 -23.19 -5.53 -23.12
N ALA A 138 -23.00 -6.68 -23.76
CA ALA A 138 -23.22 -6.79 -25.20
C ALA A 138 -24.72 -6.66 -25.49
N GLY A 139 -25.14 -5.61 -26.18
CA GLY A 139 -26.39 -5.65 -26.97
C GLY A 139 -27.72 -5.76 -26.22
N GLY A 140 -27.82 -5.39 -24.94
CA GLY A 140 -29.11 -5.32 -24.23
C GLY A 140 -29.75 -6.67 -23.89
N THR A 141 -29.05 -7.78 -24.15
CA THR A 141 -29.42 -9.10 -23.62
C THR A 141 -28.91 -9.22 -22.19
N THR A 142 -29.77 -9.66 -21.27
CA THR A 142 -29.47 -9.85 -19.84
C THR A 142 -28.46 -10.96 -19.56
N ASP A 143 -28.00 -11.66 -20.59
CA ASP A 143 -26.91 -12.64 -20.49
C ASP A 143 -25.58 -11.89 -20.40
N THR A 144 -25.31 -11.35 -19.21
CA THR A 144 -24.00 -10.79 -18.87
C THR A 144 -23.00 -11.92 -18.93
N VAL A 145 -22.23 -11.99 -20.03
CA VAL A 145 -21.05 -12.85 -20.09
C VAL A 145 -20.18 -12.48 -18.88
N GLU A 146 -20.00 -13.45 -17.99
CA GLU A 146 -19.29 -13.34 -16.73
C GLU A 146 -17.82 -13.01 -17.02
N SER A 147 -17.54 -11.72 -17.21
CA SER A 147 -16.26 -11.26 -17.76
C SER A 147 -15.13 -11.32 -16.73
N CYS A 148 -15.46 -11.71 -15.49
CA CYS A 148 -14.55 -12.00 -14.38
C CYS A 148 -15.27 -12.94 -13.37
N PRO A 149 -15.19 -14.27 -13.53
CA PRO A 149 -15.95 -15.23 -12.72
C PRO A 149 -15.48 -15.33 -11.25
N TYR A 150 -14.33 -14.73 -10.94
CA TYR A 150 -13.67 -14.88 -9.64
C TYR A 150 -14.04 -13.79 -8.62
N ASP A 151 -14.72 -12.73 -9.05
CA ASP A 151 -15.12 -11.62 -8.19
C ASP A 151 -16.55 -11.78 -7.63
N HIS A 152 -17.19 -12.90 -7.93
CA HIS A 152 -18.43 -13.30 -7.29
C HIS A 152 -18.13 -13.76 -5.86
N PRO A 153 -18.90 -13.32 -4.84
CA PRO A 153 -18.91 -14.06 -3.59
C PRO A 153 -19.26 -15.48 -3.97
N ARG A 154 -18.34 -16.43 -3.74
CA ARG A 154 -18.67 -17.85 -3.92
C ARG A 154 -19.93 -18.05 -3.11
N HIS A 155 -21.03 -18.39 -3.79
CA HIS A 155 -22.19 -18.98 -3.13
C HIS A 155 -21.75 -20.39 -2.69
N ASP A 156 -20.81 -20.45 -1.75
CA ASP A 156 -20.52 -21.64 -0.99
C ASP A 156 -21.80 -21.85 -0.18
N ASN A 157 -22.67 -22.72 -0.70
CA ASN A 157 -23.99 -23.02 -0.18
C ASN A 157 -23.93 -23.77 1.17
N HIS A 158 -22.84 -23.58 1.93
CA HIS A 158 -22.47 -24.33 3.13
C HIS A 158 -22.42 -23.50 4.42
N ASP A 159 -22.44 -22.16 4.37
CA ASP A 159 -22.18 -21.32 5.57
C ASP A 159 -23.39 -20.52 6.11
N ASN A 160 -24.61 -21.01 5.90
CA ASN A 160 -25.82 -20.39 6.44
C ASN A 160 -26.13 -20.77 7.91
N ILE A 161 -25.10 -20.89 8.77
CA ILE A 161 -25.31 -21.26 10.19
C ILE A 161 -24.91 -20.16 11.20
N PHE A 162 -24.14 -19.12 10.82
CA PHE A 162 -23.64 -18.15 11.83
C PHE A 162 -23.80 -16.65 11.54
N ALA A 163 -24.57 -16.24 10.54
CA ALA A 163 -24.83 -14.81 10.31
C ALA A 163 -25.96 -14.26 11.20
N ASN A 164 -25.70 -14.08 12.49
CA ASN A 164 -26.43 -13.15 13.36
C ASN A 164 -25.48 -12.60 14.42
N HIS A 165 -25.51 -11.26 14.61
CA HIS A 165 -24.64 -10.39 15.43
C HIS A 165 -23.49 -9.76 14.61
N THR A 166 -23.46 -8.44 14.33
CA THR A 166 -23.49 -7.29 15.26
C THR A 166 -23.77 -5.95 14.51
N PRO A 167 -24.12 -4.84 15.20
CA PRO A 167 -24.56 -3.58 14.63
C PRO A 167 -23.49 -2.46 14.63
N ALA A 168 -23.60 -1.50 13.70
CA ALA A 168 -23.56 -0.03 13.90
C ALA A 168 -23.45 0.68 12.53
N ALA A 169 -24.24 1.75 12.36
CA ALA A 169 -24.65 2.31 11.09
C ALA A 169 -23.56 3.11 10.34
N ALA A 170 -23.34 2.72 9.07
CA ALA A 170 -22.81 3.56 8.00
C ALA A 170 -23.98 4.13 7.17
N PRO A 171 -23.82 5.28 6.51
CA PRO A 171 -24.93 6.00 5.86
C PRO A 171 -25.60 5.16 4.77
N THR A 172 -26.93 5.20 4.77
CA THR A 172 -27.85 4.55 3.84
C THR A 172 -27.70 5.10 2.42
N ALA A 173 -26.69 4.60 1.70
CA ALA A 173 -26.71 4.61 0.24
C ALA A 173 -27.62 3.48 -0.23
N THR A 174 -28.88 3.80 -0.53
CA THR A 174 -29.81 2.94 -1.29
C THR A 174 -29.41 2.85 -2.77
N ALA A 175 -28.12 2.72 -3.05
CA ALA A 175 -27.64 2.30 -4.35
C ALA A 175 -27.81 0.79 -4.40
N ALA A 176 -28.57 0.31 -5.38
CA ALA A 176 -28.67 -1.10 -5.70
C ALA A 176 -27.25 -1.66 -5.91
N ALA A 177 -26.67 -2.22 -4.85
CA ALA A 177 -25.53 -3.12 -4.91
C ALA A 177 -26.03 -4.42 -5.56
N GLY A 178 -26.47 -4.32 -6.82
CA GLY A 178 -26.62 -5.48 -7.66
C GLY A 178 -25.24 -6.08 -7.77
N GLY A 179 -25.06 -7.27 -7.18
CA GLY A 179 -23.88 -8.11 -7.35
C GLY A 179 -23.76 -8.60 -8.79
N GLY A 180 -23.74 -7.66 -9.74
CA GLY A 180 -23.56 -7.91 -11.15
C GLY A 180 -22.14 -8.37 -11.39
N GLY A 181 -22.00 -9.48 -12.12
CA GLY A 181 -20.71 -10.01 -12.50
C GLY A 181 -19.89 -9.00 -13.27
N GLY A 182 -18.61 -8.91 -12.92
CA GLY A 182 -17.68 -7.98 -13.52
C GLY A 182 -16.38 -7.89 -12.73
N CYS A 183 -15.36 -7.33 -13.36
CA CYS A 183 -14.04 -7.20 -12.77
C CYS A 183 -14.03 -6.03 -11.79
N LYS A 184 -13.62 -6.29 -10.55
CA LYS A 184 -13.46 -5.26 -9.53
C LYS A 184 -12.15 -4.51 -9.73
N ASN A 185 -12.20 -3.21 -9.46
CA ASN A 185 -11.00 -2.39 -9.35
C ASN A 185 -10.56 -2.42 -7.88
N TRP A 186 -9.70 -3.38 -7.54
CA TRP A 186 -9.19 -3.56 -6.17
C TRP A 186 -8.27 -2.40 -5.76
N ILE A 187 -8.41 -1.96 -4.51
CA ILE A 187 -7.66 -0.89 -3.88
C ILE A 187 -7.04 -1.44 -2.60
N LEU A 188 -5.71 -1.53 -2.55
CA LEU A 188 -4.96 -1.84 -1.34
C LEU A 188 -4.39 -0.55 -0.77
N THR A 189 -4.71 -0.26 0.50
CA THR A 189 -4.14 0.88 1.21
C THR A 189 -3.17 0.36 2.25
N ILE A 190 -1.89 0.68 2.10
CA ILE A 190 -0.83 0.40 3.08
C ILE A 190 -0.71 1.60 4.01
N GLU A 191 -0.94 1.38 5.30
CA GLU A 191 -0.77 2.36 6.38
C GLU A 191 -0.59 1.62 7.71
N ASP A 192 0.29 2.12 8.58
CA ASP A 192 0.45 1.55 9.93
C ASP A 192 -0.63 2.08 10.88
N SER A 193 -1.71 1.31 11.03
CA SER A 193 -2.83 1.63 11.94
C SER A 193 -2.48 1.54 13.43
N VAL A 194 -1.35 0.92 13.80
CA VAL A 194 -0.89 0.88 15.19
C VAL A 194 -0.17 2.18 15.53
N ALA A 195 0.73 2.61 14.64
CA ALA A 195 1.44 3.89 14.79
C ALA A 195 0.51 5.10 14.56
N HIS A 196 -0.46 4.95 13.65
CA HIS A 196 -1.41 5.99 13.26
C HIS A 196 -2.85 5.46 13.32
N PRO A 197 -3.46 5.36 14.52
CA PRO A 197 -4.81 4.88 14.66
C PRO A 197 -5.81 5.69 13.82
N PRO A 198 -6.79 5.04 13.14
CA PRO A 198 -7.82 5.74 12.39
C PRO A 198 -8.53 6.79 13.23
N GLY A 199 -8.67 8.00 12.69
CA GLY A 199 -9.25 9.16 13.38
C GLY A 199 -8.27 9.95 14.27
N SER A 200 -7.04 9.48 14.46
CA SER A 200 -6.00 10.28 15.12
C SER A 200 -5.53 11.45 14.23
N THR A 201 -5.02 12.53 14.83
CA THR A 201 -4.41 13.65 14.09
C THR A 201 -3.31 13.16 13.16
N SER A 202 -2.43 12.28 13.67
CA SER A 202 -1.32 11.74 12.89
C SER A 202 -1.78 10.93 11.67
N TRP A 203 -2.91 10.23 11.76
CA TRP A 203 -3.51 9.50 10.64
C TRP A 203 -4.06 10.43 9.54
N GLY A 204 -4.58 11.60 9.93
CA GLY A 204 -5.06 12.63 8.99
C GLY A 204 -3.95 13.42 8.29
N GLU A 205 -2.73 13.37 8.82
CA GLU A 205 -1.57 14.14 8.32
C GLU A 205 -0.59 13.29 7.50
N LEU A 206 -0.83 11.99 7.33
CA LEU A 206 0.03 11.12 6.55
C LEU A 206 0.12 11.57 5.09
N PRO A 207 1.33 11.78 4.54
CA PRO A 207 1.50 11.95 3.11
C PRO A 207 0.99 10.72 2.34
N GLU A 208 0.21 10.96 1.30
CA GLU A 208 -0.42 9.96 0.48
C GLU A 208 0.32 9.78 -0.86
N VAL A 209 0.56 8.52 -1.22
CA VAL A 209 1.21 8.13 -2.47
C VAL A 209 0.28 7.20 -3.24
N PHE A 210 0.07 7.47 -4.52
CA PHE A 210 -0.74 6.61 -5.39
C PHE A 210 0.14 5.80 -6.35
N LEU A 211 0.03 4.48 -6.33
CA LEU A 211 0.69 3.57 -7.27
C LEU A 211 -0.37 2.82 -8.09
N SER A 212 -0.21 2.77 -9.41
CA SER A 212 -1.15 2.04 -10.24
C SER A 212 -0.53 1.38 -11.47
N GLY A 213 -1.21 0.36 -11.98
CA GLY A 213 -0.84 -0.33 -13.22
C GLY A 213 -2.04 -0.57 -14.15
N ALA A 214 -1.71 -1.09 -15.34
CA ALA A 214 -2.64 -1.49 -16.40
C ALA A 214 -3.78 -0.49 -16.62
N LEU A 215 -3.43 0.77 -16.92
CA LEU A 215 -4.40 1.74 -17.40
C LEU A 215 -4.91 1.33 -18.79
N HIS A 216 -4.04 0.73 -19.61
CA HIS A 216 -4.44 -0.04 -20.78
C HIS A 216 -4.31 -1.54 -20.50
N GLY A 217 -5.27 -2.35 -20.98
CA GLY A 217 -5.35 -3.77 -20.65
C GLY A 217 -4.17 -4.62 -21.10
N ASN A 218 -3.50 -4.26 -22.19
CA ASN A 218 -2.32 -4.95 -22.70
C ASN A 218 -1.00 -4.52 -22.05
N GLU A 219 -1.02 -3.60 -21.08
CA GLU A 219 0.18 -3.13 -20.35
C GLU A 219 0.44 -3.98 -19.11
N ARG A 220 0.85 -5.24 -19.34
CA ARG A 220 0.77 -6.30 -18.32
C ARG A 220 1.78 -6.24 -17.18
N VAL A 221 2.88 -5.51 -17.36
CA VAL A 221 3.98 -5.47 -16.35
C VAL A 221 3.60 -4.64 -15.12
N GLY A 222 2.80 -3.59 -15.31
CA GLY A 222 2.44 -2.64 -14.25
C GLY A 222 1.81 -3.28 -13.02
N PRO A 223 0.73 -4.10 -13.18
CA PRO A 223 0.06 -4.75 -12.05
C PRO A 223 0.99 -5.64 -11.23
N THR A 224 1.82 -6.48 -11.88
CA THR A 224 2.81 -7.30 -11.17
C THR A 224 3.81 -6.42 -10.42
N ALA A 225 4.36 -5.39 -11.06
CA ALA A 225 5.37 -4.53 -10.44
C ALA A 225 4.86 -3.82 -9.17
N VAL A 226 3.63 -3.28 -9.18
CA VAL A 226 3.08 -2.62 -7.99
C VAL A 226 2.70 -3.60 -6.89
N LEU A 227 2.28 -4.83 -7.24
CA LEU A 227 1.95 -5.85 -6.25
C LEU A 227 3.21 -6.41 -5.57
N GLU A 228 4.27 -6.66 -6.32
CA GLU A 228 5.57 -7.06 -5.76
C GLU A 228 6.13 -5.96 -4.84
N ALA A 229 5.98 -4.69 -5.22
CA ALA A 229 6.37 -3.57 -4.37
C ALA A 229 5.55 -3.54 -3.07
N ALA A 230 4.23 -3.76 -3.15
CA ALA A 230 3.35 -3.82 -1.98
C ALA A 230 3.78 -4.91 -1.00
N GLU A 231 3.98 -6.14 -1.48
CA GLU A 231 4.41 -7.27 -0.66
C GLU A 231 5.77 -7.02 -0.02
N LEU A 232 6.74 -6.49 -0.76
CA LEU A 232 8.06 -6.15 -0.24
C LEU A 232 8.00 -5.10 0.89
N ILE A 233 7.17 -4.06 0.73
CA ILE A 233 6.97 -3.02 1.74
C ILE A 233 6.34 -3.62 3.00
N LEU A 234 5.27 -4.41 2.84
CA LEU A 234 4.53 -5.02 3.95
C LEU A 234 5.38 -6.03 4.73
N GLU A 235 6.11 -6.89 4.02
CA GLU A 235 7.02 -7.85 4.66
C GLU A 235 8.11 -7.13 5.46
N ALA A 236 8.76 -6.11 4.88
CA ALA A 236 9.81 -5.36 5.55
C ALA A 236 9.28 -4.63 6.81
N ALA A 237 8.13 -3.97 6.69
CA ALA A 237 7.46 -3.31 7.80
C ALA A 237 7.09 -4.29 8.91
N SER A 238 6.50 -5.43 8.55
CA SER A 238 6.14 -6.48 9.51
C SER A 238 7.36 -7.08 10.22
N CYS A 239 8.47 -7.31 9.53
CA CYS A 239 9.69 -7.81 10.16
C CYS A 239 10.31 -6.78 11.13
N GLU A 240 10.23 -5.48 10.81
CA GLU A 240 10.80 -4.43 11.66
C GLU A 240 9.91 -4.04 12.84
N ALA A 241 8.60 -4.29 12.76
CA ALA A 241 7.70 -4.09 13.87
C ALA A 241 7.90 -5.10 15.03
N LEU A 242 8.74 -6.14 14.84
CA LEU A 242 9.00 -7.18 15.85
C LEU A 242 10.25 -6.89 16.72
N PRO A 243 10.21 -7.13 18.05
CA PRO A 243 9.01 -7.47 18.81
C PRO A 243 8.09 -6.24 18.89
N ARG A 244 6.79 -6.47 18.76
CA ARG A 244 5.79 -5.44 19.01
C ARG A 244 5.94 -5.10 20.47
N ALA A 245 6.33 -3.86 20.77
CA ALA A 245 6.41 -3.41 22.15
C ALA A 245 5.04 -3.65 22.78
N ARG A 246 4.88 -4.75 23.53
CA ARG A 246 3.76 -4.91 24.44
C ARG A 246 3.88 -3.68 25.31
N GLY A 247 2.90 -2.79 25.19
CA GLY A 247 2.81 -1.61 26.03
C GLY A 247 3.12 -2.10 27.42
N ARG A 248 4.32 -1.76 27.91
CA ARG A 248 4.85 -2.27 29.17
C ARG A 248 4.08 -1.46 30.20
N ASN A 249 2.80 -1.81 30.33
CA ASN A 249 1.83 -1.19 31.20
C ASN A 249 2.30 -1.54 32.60
N GLY A 250 3.21 -0.72 33.12
CA GLY A 250 3.25 -0.35 34.51
C GLY A 250 3.25 -1.46 35.55
N GLY A 251 3.71 -2.67 35.22
CA GLY A 251 4.12 -3.65 36.22
C GLY A 251 5.41 -3.16 36.84
N GLY A 252 5.31 -2.13 37.70
CA GLY A 252 6.38 -1.73 38.58
C GLY A 252 6.76 -2.94 39.40
N GLU A 253 7.86 -3.57 39.01
CA GLU A 253 8.63 -4.45 39.87
C GLU A 253 9.24 -3.56 40.94
N GLY A 254 8.40 -3.28 41.95
CA GLY A 254 8.76 -2.58 43.17
C GLY A 254 9.66 -3.46 44.01
N ASP A 255 10.89 -3.68 43.56
CA ASP A 255 12.00 -4.00 44.45
C ASP A 255 12.52 -2.69 45.05
N GLY A 256 11.70 -2.15 45.95
CA GLY A 256 11.94 -0.91 46.66
C GLY A 256 11.45 -1.04 48.09
N LYS A 257 12.19 -1.79 48.90
CA LYS A 257 12.24 -1.58 50.35
C LYS A 257 12.50 -0.10 50.61
N ASN A 258 11.48 0.68 50.97
CA ASN A 258 11.68 1.84 51.83
C ASN A 258 10.39 2.22 52.55
N ALA A 259 10.60 2.54 53.81
CA ALA A 259 9.61 2.67 54.84
C ALA A 259 8.86 4.01 54.79
N GLY A 260 7.60 3.94 55.22
CA GLY A 260 6.97 4.96 56.05
C GLY A 260 6.44 6.20 55.33
N GLY A 261 5.12 6.42 55.46
CA GLY A 261 4.62 7.79 55.41
C GLY A 261 3.23 7.97 54.82
N ASN A 262 2.25 7.88 55.70
CA ASN A 262 1.08 8.74 55.80
C ASN A 262 -0.21 8.41 55.02
N ALA A 263 -1.26 8.41 55.82
CA ALA A 263 -2.67 8.23 55.51
C ALA A 263 -3.32 9.51 54.98
N GLY A 264 -4.45 9.31 54.28
CA GLY A 264 -5.39 10.32 53.81
C GLY A 264 -6.11 9.75 52.59
N ASP A 265 -7.13 8.91 52.75
CA ASP A 265 -8.52 9.30 53.04
C ASP A 265 -9.04 10.34 52.04
N PHE A 266 -9.79 9.88 51.02
CA PHE A 266 -10.95 10.60 50.48
C PHE A 266 -11.86 9.61 49.73
N GLY A 267 -13.12 9.61 50.14
CA GLY A 267 -14.14 8.61 49.85
C GLY A 267 -14.74 8.62 48.44
N ASP A 268 -15.26 7.44 48.12
CA ASP A 268 -16.63 7.14 47.69
C ASP A 268 -17.29 7.86 46.51
N GLY A 269 -17.68 7.04 45.54
CA GLY A 269 -19.02 7.09 44.96
C GLY A 269 -19.06 7.21 43.43
N ASN A 270 -19.27 6.10 42.72
CA ASN A 270 -20.58 5.78 42.13
C ASN A 270 -20.48 4.48 41.32
N ALA A 271 -21.27 3.49 41.72
CA ALA A 271 -21.41 2.20 41.07
C ALA A 271 -22.68 2.23 40.20
N ASN A 272 -22.57 1.83 38.93
CA ASN A 272 -23.63 1.27 38.09
C ASN A 272 -22.94 0.62 36.89
N ALA A 273 -22.71 -0.69 36.89
CA ALA A 273 -23.68 -1.74 36.53
C ALA A 273 -23.93 -1.79 35.01
N ASP A 274 -23.07 -2.51 34.29
CA ASP A 274 -23.47 -3.34 33.16
C ASP A 274 -22.38 -4.39 32.89
N ALA A 275 -22.43 -5.46 33.69
CA ALA A 275 -21.52 -6.59 33.64
C ALA A 275 -22.27 -7.82 33.10
N SER A 276 -22.49 -7.87 31.78
CA SER A 276 -22.99 -9.09 31.14
C SER A 276 -22.63 -9.17 29.65
N TYR A 277 -21.34 -9.16 29.33
CA TYR A 277 -20.84 -9.69 28.04
C TYR A 277 -19.39 -10.16 28.16
N ALA A 278 -19.11 -10.99 29.18
CA ALA A 278 -17.85 -11.75 29.23
C ALA A 278 -17.93 -12.89 28.20
N ARG A 279 -17.72 -12.56 26.91
CA ARG A 279 -17.45 -13.57 25.88
C ARG A 279 -16.25 -14.37 26.37
N SER A 280 -16.42 -15.69 26.44
CA SER A 280 -15.36 -16.67 26.57
C SER A 280 -14.39 -16.52 25.38
N SER A 281 -13.53 -15.51 25.44
CA SER A 281 -12.36 -15.42 24.57
C SER A 281 -11.40 -16.45 25.10
N ASN A 282 -11.30 -17.59 24.40
CA ASN A 282 -10.16 -18.48 24.57
C ASN A 282 -8.91 -17.59 24.62
N PRO A 283 -8.07 -17.69 25.67
CA PRO A 283 -6.89 -16.87 25.78
C PRO A 283 -6.04 -17.15 24.54
N VAL A 284 -6.01 -16.19 23.62
CA VAL A 284 -5.13 -16.23 22.46
C VAL A 284 -3.73 -16.25 23.05
N PHE A 285 -3.07 -17.41 22.99
CA PHE A 285 -1.77 -17.62 23.59
C PHE A 285 -0.79 -16.70 22.87
N SER A 286 -0.53 -15.54 23.46
CA SER A 286 0.37 -14.57 22.90
C SER A 286 1.79 -15.12 23.04
N PRO A 287 2.62 -15.16 21.98
CA PRO A 287 3.97 -15.71 22.05
C PRO A 287 4.77 -15.13 23.22
N SER A 288 5.68 -15.89 23.82
CA SER A 288 6.62 -15.32 24.79
C SER A 288 7.50 -14.27 24.08
N ASP A 289 8.02 -13.30 24.84
CA ASP A 289 8.88 -12.26 24.29
C ASP A 289 10.12 -12.86 23.57
N ASP A 290 10.63 -13.99 24.08
CA ASP A 290 11.72 -14.76 23.46
C ASP A 290 11.33 -15.36 22.10
N GLU A 291 10.11 -15.90 22.00
CA GLU A 291 9.60 -16.46 20.74
C GLU A 291 9.39 -15.34 19.71
N GLU A 292 8.89 -14.18 20.14
CA GLU A 292 8.73 -13.03 19.26
C GLU A 292 10.09 -12.48 18.78
N LEU A 293 11.09 -12.42 19.67
CA LEU A 293 12.47 -12.09 19.28
C LEU A 293 13.04 -13.10 18.28
N ARG A 294 12.77 -14.40 18.48
CA ARG A 294 13.21 -15.47 17.58
C ARG A 294 12.56 -15.30 16.20
N LEU A 295 11.25 -15.09 16.14
CA LEU A 295 10.52 -14.83 14.91
C LEU A 295 11.04 -13.58 14.21
N ALA A 296 11.34 -12.51 14.96
CA ALA A 296 11.96 -11.30 14.42
C ALA A 296 13.27 -11.65 13.71
N ARG A 297 14.22 -12.30 14.41
CA ARG A 297 15.53 -12.68 13.84
C ARG A 297 15.39 -13.53 12.57
N LEU A 298 14.48 -14.51 12.57
CA LEU A 298 14.22 -15.35 11.41
C LEU A 298 13.69 -14.53 10.22
N CYS A 299 12.72 -13.63 10.46
CA CYS A 299 12.15 -12.74 9.45
C CYS A 299 13.22 -11.83 8.82
N ARG A 300 14.06 -11.18 9.65
CA ARG A 300 15.15 -10.31 9.20
C ARG A 300 16.23 -11.07 8.42
N SER A 301 16.58 -12.27 8.89
CA SER A 301 17.57 -13.14 8.24
C SER A 301 17.07 -13.62 6.88
N ASP A 302 15.79 -13.98 6.77
CA ASP A 302 15.19 -14.38 5.50
C ASP A 302 15.26 -13.29 4.44
N GLN A 303 14.90 -12.05 4.79
CA GLN A 303 15.04 -10.92 3.86
C GLN A 303 16.49 -10.65 3.47
N THR A 304 17.43 -10.82 4.40
CA THR A 304 18.86 -10.69 4.11
C THR A 304 19.32 -11.75 3.10
N ARG A 305 18.86 -13.01 3.23
CA ARG A 305 19.13 -14.07 2.24
C ARG A 305 18.55 -13.75 0.86
N ARG A 306 17.45 -13.01 0.81
CA ARG A 306 16.85 -12.50 -0.44
C ARG A 306 17.54 -11.26 -1.01
N GLY A 307 18.65 -10.82 -0.42
CA GLY A 307 19.44 -9.66 -0.87
C GLY A 307 18.94 -8.31 -0.36
N ILE A 308 18.00 -8.28 0.58
CA ILE A 308 17.50 -7.04 1.17
C ILE A 308 18.36 -6.71 2.38
N SER A 309 19.24 -5.72 2.24
CA SER A 309 20.11 -5.29 3.34
C SER A 309 19.29 -4.74 4.52
N PRO A 310 19.85 -4.72 5.75
CA PRO A 310 19.21 -4.09 6.89
C PRO A 310 18.79 -2.64 6.65
N SER A 311 19.61 -1.85 5.95
CA SER A 311 19.31 -0.44 5.66
C SER A 311 18.10 -0.27 4.72
N TYR A 312 18.00 -1.09 3.66
CA TYR A 312 16.84 -1.07 2.77
C TYR A 312 15.57 -1.53 3.49
N ARG A 313 15.67 -2.58 4.30
CA ARG A 313 14.55 -3.11 5.10
C ARG A 313 14.00 -2.06 6.08
N GLN A 314 14.88 -1.39 6.82
CA GLN A 314 14.49 -0.28 7.71
C GLN A 314 13.87 0.89 6.95
N TRP A 315 14.39 1.21 5.76
CA TRP A 315 13.83 2.25 4.92
C TRP A 315 12.43 1.90 4.39
N LEU A 316 12.21 0.66 3.95
CA LEU A 316 10.91 0.16 3.53
C LEU A 316 9.89 0.17 4.68
N ALA A 317 10.31 -0.27 5.87
CA ALA A 317 9.48 -0.20 7.06
C ALA A 317 9.12 1.25 7.42
N ARG A 318 10.09 2.16 7.31
CA ARG A 318 9.83 3.60 7.48
C ARG A 318 8.86 4.12 6.43
N LEU A 319 8.91 3.63 5.19
CA LEU A 319 8.00 4.04 4.12
C LEU A 319 6.55 3.67 4.49
N ALA A 320 6.31 2.45 4.96
CA ALA A 320 4.97 1.98 5.37
C ALA A 320 4.41 2.74 6.59
N THR A 321 5.28 3.09 7.54
CA THR A 321 4.87 3.74 8.80
C THR A 321 4.62 5.24 8.66
N THR A 322 5.22 5.92 7.68
CA THR A 322 5.15 7.39 7.60
C THR A 322 4.41 7.91 6.38
N ARG A 323 3.74 7.02 5.63
CA ARG A 323 2.94 7.35 4.45
C ARG A 323 1.70 6.47 4.42
N ARG A 324 0.66 6.97 3.75
CA ARG A 324 -0.45 6.17 3.25
C ARG A 324 -0.19 5.86 1.79
N ILE A 325 0.00 4.59 1.43
CA ILE A 325 0.27 4.19 0.04
C ILE A 325 -0.97 3.50 -0.50
N VAL A 326 -1.64 4.15 -1.45
CA VAL A 326 -2.82 3.61 -2.11
C VAL A 326 -2.41 2.95 -3.42
N ILE A 327 -2.76 1.68 -3.59
CA ILE A 327 -2.32 0.85 -4.71
C ILE A 327 -3.53 0.31 -5.46
N VAL A 328 -3.55 0.50 -6.78
CA VAL A 328 -4.54 -0.11 -7.68
C VAL A 328 -3.80 -0.88 -8.78
N PRO A 329 -3.61 -2.21 -8.60
CA PRO A 329 -2.78 -2.98 -9.53
C PRO A 329 -3.25 -2.92 -10.97
N ALA A 330 -4.54 -3.16 -11.22
CA ALA A 330 -5.15 -3.06 -12.53
C ALA A 330 -6.29 -2.05 -12.52
N THR A 331 -6.00 -0.82 -12.93
CA THR A 331 -7.02 0.26 -12.99
C THR A 331 -8.08 -0.01 -14.05
N ASN A 332 -7.73 -0.71 -15.12
CA ASN A 332 -8.65 -1.21 -16.13
C ASN A 332 -8.75 -2.75 -16.07
N ALA A 333 -9.33 -3.28 -14.98
CA ALA A 333 -9.37 -4.71 -14.70
C ALA A 333 -10.00 -5.55 -15.83
N LEU A 334 -11.07 -5.06 -16.45
CA LEU A 334 -11.74 -5.77 -17.55
C LEU A 334 -10.85 -5.91 -18.79
N GLU A 335 -10.29 -4.81 -19.29
CA GLU A 335 -9.39 -4.89 -20.45
C GLU A 335 -8.09 -5.64 -20.14
N TYR A 336 -7.64 -5.58 -18.88
CA TYR A 336 -6.52 -6.39 -18.42
C TYR A 336 -6.83 -7.89 -18.55
N GLU A 337 -8.02 -8.33 -18.14
CA GLU A 337 -8.45 -9.73 -18.27
C GLU A 337 -8.40 -10.18 -19.73
N MET A 338 -8.98 -9.36 -20.60
CA MET A 338 -9.06 -9.66 -22.02
C MET A 338 -7.74 -9.45 -22.78
N ASN A 339 -6.73 -8.85 -22.14
CA ASN A 339 -5.46 -8.48 -22.75
C ASN A 339 -5.60 -7.67 -24.05
N VAL A 340 -6.56 -6.74 -24.08
CA VAL A 340 -6.81 -5.87 -25.26
C VAL A 340 -6.72 -4.41 -24.87
N LYS A 341 -6.49 -3.54 -25.86
CA LYS A 341 -6.74 -2.10 -25.74
C LYS A 341 -7.98 -1.78 -26.57
N ARG A 342 -9.04 -1.28 -25.93
CA ARG A 342 -10.31 -0.96 -26.61
C ARG A 342 -10.35 0.47 -27.17
N GLU A 343 -11.44 0.76 -27.87
CA GLU A 343 -11.68 2.02 -28.57
C GLU A 343 -11.67 3.24 -27.63
N HIS A 344 -12.22 3.10 -26.41
CA HIS A 344 -12.24 4.20 -25.44
C HIS A 344 -11.01 4.15 -24.53
N ASP A 345 -10.00 4.93 -24.86
CA ASP A 345 -8.73 5.02 -24.13
C ASP A 345 -8.91 5.66 -22.73
N PRO A 346 -8.73 4.93 -21.62
CA PRO A 346 -8.92 5.48 -20.27
C PRO A 346 -7.97 6.65 -19.97
N ASN A 347 -6.79 6.70 -20.60
CA ASN A 347 -5.83 7.80 -20.47
C ASN A 347 -6.23 9.05 -21.29
N ARG A 348 -7.39 9.01 -21.95
CA ARG A 348 -8.05 10.14 -22.63
C ARG A 348 -9.44 10.42 -22.07
N ASP A 349 -9.86 9.68 -21.04
CA ASP A 349 -11.19 9.76 -20.45
C ASP A 349 -11.29 10.80 -19.31
N PHE A 350 -10.24 11.58 -19.06
CA PHE A 350 -10.24 12.64 -18.05
C PHE A 350 -10.67 13.98 -18.66
N PRO A 351 -11.29 14.88 -17.89
CA PRO A 351 -11.78 16.18 -18.38
C PRO A 351 -10.66 17.17 -18.78
N TYR A 352 -9.39 16.77 -18.68
CA TYR A 352 -8.26 17.64 -19.01
C TYR A 352 -8.21 17.91 -20.51
N HIS A 353 -8.42 19.17 -20.91
CA HIS A 353 -8.57 19.63 -22.31
C HIS A 353 -9.79 19.08 -23.05
N GLN A 354 -10.78 18.53 -22.33
CA GLN A 354 -12.05 18.14 -22.92
C GLN A 354 -13.06 19.28 -22.79
N THR A 355 -13.60 19.76 -23.91
CA THR A 355 -14.61 20.82 -23.91
C THR A 355 -16.03 20.28 -23.74
N ASP A 356 -16.25 19.01 -24.08
CA ASP A 356 -17.54 18.34 -24.00
C ASP A 356 -17.60 17.45 -22.74
N PRO A 357 -18.40 17.81 -21.72
CA PRO A 357 -18.48 17.05 -20.47
C PRO A 357 -19.04 15.64 -20.65
N THR A 358 -19.68 15.34 -21.80
CA THR A 358 -20.21 14.00 -22.09
C THR A 358 -19.13 13.01 -22.57
N LYS A 359 -17.93 13.51 -22.89
CA LYS A 359 -16.83 12.72 -23.46
C LYS A 359 -15.78 12.27 -22.44
N CYS A 360 -15.93 12.60 -21.16
CA CYS A 360 -15.05 12.17 -20.08
C CYS A 360 -15.78 11.30 -19.05
N MET A 361 -15.03 10.60 -18.21
CA MET A 361 -15.49 9.72 -17.14
C MET A 361 -16.46 8.63 -17.61
N ARG A 362 -16.26 8.13 -18.83
CA ARG A 362 -17.09 7.06 -19.42
C ARG A 362 -16.60 5.67 -19.02
N THR A 363 -15.29 5.51 -18.80
CA THR A 363 -14.68 4.25 -18.35
C THR A 363 -14.82 4.08 -16.84
N ILE A 364 -14.92 2.82 -16.39
CA ILE A 364 -14.83 2.50 -14.96
C ILE A 364 -13.44 2.84 -14.42
N ALA A 365 -12.39 2.62 -15.21
CA ALA A 365 -11.02 3.00 -14.85
C ALA A 365 -10.88 4.51 -14.54
N GLY A 366 -11.35 5.37 -15.44
CA GLY A 366 -11.35 6.82 -15.27
C GLY A 366 -12.16 7.27 -14.06
N ARG A 367 -13.36 6.70 -13.87
CA ARG A 367 -14.22 6.96 -12.70
C ARG A 367 -13.58 6.52 -11.39
N THR A 368 -12.96 5.34 -11.34
CA THR A 368 -12.24 4.86 -10.16
C THR A 368 -11.11 5.82 -9.78
N ILE A 369 -10.29 6.22 -10.75
CA ILE A 369 -9.18 7.17 -10.49
C ILE A 369 -9.75 8.53 -10.05
N ASN A 370 -10.82 9.01 -10.68
CA ASN A 370 -11.48 10.25 -10.26
C ASN A 370 -11.93 10.21 -8.79
N GLU A 371 -12.63 9.15 -8.38
CA GLU A 371 -13.11 9.05 -7.00
C GLU A 371 -11.95 8.94 -6.01
N LEU A 372 -10.88 8.21 -6.35
CA LEU A 372 -9.66 8.21 -5.53
C LEU A 372 -9.11 9.62 -5.34
N PHE A 373 -8.86 10.37 -6.43
CA PHE A 373 -8.32 11.72 -6.34
C PHE A 373 -9.27 12.76 -5.73
N ARG A 374 -10.57 12.46 -5.61
CA ARG A 374 -11.53 13.31 -4.88
C ARG A 374 -11.54 13.04 -3.38
N ASN A 375 -11.24 11.80 -2.97
CA ASN A 375 -11.23 11.39 -1.57
C ASN A 375 -9.83 11.42 -0.92
N HIS A 376 -8.79 11.61 -1.73
CA HIS A 376 -7.39 11.59 -1.32
C HIS A 376 -6.66 12.86 -1.74
N MET A 377 -5.60 13.21 -0.99
CA MET A 377 -4.68 14.29 -1.33
C MET A 377 -3.30 13.73 -1.63
N PHE A 378 -3.17 13.08 -2.79
CA PHE A 378 -1.90 12.49 -3.21
C PHE A 378 -0.83 13.55 -3.48
N GLN A 379 0.29 13.50 -2.76
CA GLN A 379 1.47 14.31 -3.04
C GLN A 379 2.32 13.71 -4.16
N LEU A 380 2.25 12.39 -4.37
CA LEU A 380 2.97 11.68 -5.41
C LEU A 380 2.07 10.62 -6.05
N SER A 381 2.13 10.51 -7.37
CA SER A 381 1.49 9.42 -8.10
C SER A 381 2.44 8.83 -9.14
N LEU A 382 2.45 7.50 -9.25
CA LEU A 382 3.17 6.75 -10.26
C LEU A 382 2.25 5.73 -10.92
N THR A 383 2.10 5.83 -12.23
CA THR A 383 1.34 4.87 -13.05
C THR A 383 2.29 4.15 -13.99
N PHE A 384 2.29 2.82 -13.90
CA PHE A 384 3.12 1.96 -14.74
C PHE A 384 2.40 1.67 -16.07
N HIS A 385 3.09 1.99 -17.17
CA HIS A 385 2.67 1.71 -18.54
C HIS A 385 3.57 0.67 -19.19
N GLY A 386 3.11 0.07 -20.29
CA GLY A 386 3.90 -0.82 -21.13
C GLY A 386 4.64 -0.05 -22.23
N VAL A 387 5.55 -0.74 -22.90
CA VAL A 387 6.13 -0.38 -24.20
C VAL A 387 7.41 0.48 -24.21
N TRP A 388 7.78 1.27 -23.18
CA TRP A 388 9.05 2.04 -23.24
C TRP A 388 9.74 2.25 -21.88
N ARG A 389 11.08 2.13 -21.82
CA ARG A 389 11.93 2.61 -20.70
C ARG A 389 12.04 4.14 -20.75
N LEU A 390 10.95 4.85 -20.50
CA LEU A 390 10.94 6.32 -20.46
C LEU A 390 10.18 6.82 -19.23
N TRP A 391 10.88 7.57 -18.38
CA TRP A 391 10.26 8.37 -17.32
C TRP A 391 9.71 9.66 -17.93
N ARG A 392 8.39 9.83 -17.93
CA ARG A 392 7.75 11.03 -18.45
C ARG A 392 7.16 11.85 -17.31
N THR A 393 7.76 12.98 -16.99
CA THR A 393 7.16 13.95 -16.08
C THR A 393 6.23 14.87 -16.87
N LYS A 394 4.97 14.98 -16.44
CA LYS A 394 4.11 16.09 -16.84
C LYS A 394 4.11 17.09 -15.69
N THR A 395 4.85 18.18 -15.84
CA THR A 395 4.69 19.34 -14.97
C THR A 395 3.46 20.11 -15.44
N THR A 396 2.41 20.14 -14.63
CA THR A 396 1.34 21.11 -14.81
C THR A 396 1.91 22.47 -14.40
N ALA A 397 2.34 23.26 -15.38
CA ALA A 397 2.58 24.68 -15.11
C ALA A 397 1.26 25.27 -14.57
N PRO A 398 1.28 26.07 -13.49
CA PRO A 398 0.08 26.71 -13.00
C PRO A 398 -0.52 27.52 -14.14
N ALA A 399 -1.77 27.24 -14.50
CA ALA A 399 -2.51 28.04 -15.46
C ALA A 399 -2.52 29.48 -14.92
N SER A 400 -1.72 30.36 -15.51
CA SER A 400 -1.81 31.78 -15.26
C SER A 400 -3.22 32.19 -15.66
N ARG A 401 -4.06 32.46 -14.66
CA ARG A 401 -5.35 33.11 -14.85
C ARG A 401 -5.09 34.41 -15.63
N VAL A 402 -5.68 34.51 -16.82
CA VAL A 402 -5.92 35.78 -17.51
C VAL A 402 -7.31 36.25 -17.11
#